data_AF-A0A7Z7YSL9-F1
#
_entry.id   AF-A0A7Z7YSL9-F1
#
_cell.length_a   1.000
_cell.length_b   1.000
_cell.length_c   1.000
_cell.angle_alpha   90.00
_cell.angle_beta   90.00
_cell.angle_gamma   90.00
#
_symmetry.space_group_name_H-M   'P 1'
#
loop_
_entity.id
_entity.type
_entity.pdbx_description
1 polymer ?
#
loop_
_entity_poly.entity_id
_entity_poly.type
_entity_poly.pdbx_seq_one_letter_code
_entity_poly.pdbx_strand_id
1 'polypeptide(L)'
;FEKIKSFVADETISDLGREKVQEMAPASNFDTVEFQMNETDEISQIYNKHRLPSLSGLAKVSPLVHRASIGGVLNVGELNRIKRLVQVQNQFKTFYNQMLEEDEEVKYPILHDKMNHLPILTDLFKEINEKCDAHDLFDHASYTLQ
;
A
#
# COMPACT_ATOMS: atom_id res chain seq x y z
N PHE A 1 -10.59 3.28 25.53
CA PHE A 1 -10.32 2.88 24.14
C PHE A 1 -10.06 4.11 23.26
N GLU A 2 -10.98 5.08 23.17
CA GLU A 2 -10.81 6.31 22.36
C GLU A 2 -9.48 7.06 22.58
N LYS A 3 -9.00 7.17 23.82
CA LYS A 3 -7.70 7.79 24.11
C LYS A 3 -6.52 7.06 23.45
N ILE A 4 -6.53 5.72 23.48
CA ILE A 4 -5.49 4.90 22.84
C ILE A 4 -5.60 5.05 21.32
N LYS A 5 -6.82 5.01 20.79
CA LYS A 5 -7.11 5.23 19.37
C LYS A 5 -6.56 6.56 18.87
N SER A 6 -6.74 7.63 19.64
CA SER A 6 -6.16 8.95 19.34
C SER A 6 -4.64 8.91 19.28
N PHE A 7 -3.98 8.31 20.28
CA PHE A 7 -2.52 8.21 20.29
C PHE A 7 -1.97 7.43 19.10
N VAL A 8 -2.60 6.30 18.75
CA VAL A 8 -2.19 5.54 17.56
C VAL A 8 -2.44 6.35 16.28
N ALA A 9 -3.52 7.12 16.21
CA ALA A 9 -3.84 7.93 15.03
C ALA A 9 -2.79 9.03 14.79
N ASP A 10 -2.24 9.60 15.86
CA ASP A 10 -1.22 10.65 15.78
C ASP A 10 0.12 10.11 15.23
N GLU A 11 0.41 8.82 15.43
CA GLU A 11 1.59 8.14 14.90
C GLU A 11 1.43 7.63 13.44
N THR A 12 0.25 7.80 12.83
CA THR A 12 0.02 7.33 11.46
C THR A 12 0.69 8.22 10.41
N ILE A 13 1.37 7.59 9.46
CA ILE A 13 2.10 8.26 8.36
C ILE A 13 1.20 8.54 7.13
N SER A 14 0.06 7.84 7.01
CA SER A 14 -0.83 7.95 5.85
C SER A 14 -2.29 8.12 6.25
N ASP A 15 -3.07 8.77 5.37
CA ASP A 15 -4.52 8.94 5.54
C ASP A 15 -5.24 7.58 5.67
N LEU A 16 -4.80 6.57 4.92
CA LEU A 16 -5.32 5.20 5.03
C LEU A 16 -5.01 4.57 6.38
N GLY A 17 -3.80 4.80 6.91
CA GLY A 17 -3.44 4.37 8.27
C GLY A 17 -4.35 5.04 9.30
N ARG A 18 -4.59 6.34 9.16
CA ARG A 18 -5.50 7.08 10.03
C ARG A 18 -6.92 6.55 9.97
N GLU A 19 -7.45 6.29 8.77
CA GLU A 19 -8.76 5.68 8.57
C GLU A 19 -8.86 4.30 9.26
N LYS A 20 -7.86 3.43 9.05
CA LYS A 20 -7.81 2.11 9.71
C LYS A 20 -7.80 2.22 11.24
N VAL A 21 -7.09 3.20 11.79
CA VAL A 21 -7.10 3.47 13.24
C VAL A 21 -8.47 3.95 13.70
N GLN A 22 -9.15 4.82 12.93
CA GLN A 22 -10.50 5.29 13.26
C GLN A 22 -11.55 4.18 13.21
N GLU A 23 -11.35 3.15 12.40
CA GLU A 23 -12.23 1.97 12.33
C GLU A 23 -11.88 0.90 13.38
N MET A 24 -10.73 1.01 14.05
CA MET A 24 -10.28 0.05 15.05
C MET A 24 -11.32 -0.07 16.19
N ALA A 25 -11.58 -1.32 16.60
CA ALA A 25 -12.44 -1.63 17.74
C ALA A 25 -11.84 -2.82 18.52
N PRO A 26 -12.11 -2.95 19.83
CA PRO A 26 -11.70 -4.13 20.58
C PRO A 26 -12.32 -5.40 19.98
N ALA A 27 -11.49 -6.40 19.71
CA ALA A 27 -11.96 -7.72 19.28
C ALA A 27 -12.25 -8.60 20.51
N SER A 28 -13.28 -9.45 20.40
CA SER A 28 -13.65 -10.43 21.44
C SER A 28 -13.52 -11.89 20.98
N ASN A 29 -13.33 -12.13 19.69
CA ASN A 29 -13.07 -13.45 19.15
C ASN A 29 -11.58 -13.80 19.36
N PHE A 30 -11.33 -14.98 19.92
CA PHE A 30 -9.98 -15.43 20.28
C PHE A 30 -9.03 -15.43 19.08
N ASP A 31 -9.42 -16.08 17.97
CA ASP A 31 -8.58 -16.21 16.78
C ASP A 31 -8.21 -14.84 16.18
N THR A 32 -9.15 -13.89 16.23
CA THR A 32 -8.92 -12.51 15.79
C THR A 32 -7.89 -11.81 16.66
N VAL A 33 -7.99 -11.96 17.99
CA VAL A 33 -7.06 -11.34 18.94
C VAL A 33 -5.66 -11.95 18.78
N GLU A 34 -5.58 -13.29 18.72
CA GLU A 34 -4.32 -14.01 18.51
C GLU A 34 -3.65 -13.58 17.20
N PHE A 35 -4.40 -13.53 16.10
CA PHE A 35 -3.88 -13.05 14.82
C PHE A 35 -3.36 -11.61 14.89
N GLN A 36 -4.12 -10.69 15.48
CA GLN A 36 -3.71 -9.27 15.60
C GLN A 36 -2.46 -9.10 16.47
N MET A 37 -2.34 -9.89 17.55
CA MET A 37 -1.15 -9.90 18.40
C MET A 37 0.07 -10.43 17.64
N ASN A 38 -0.07 -11.54 16.91
CA ASN A 38 0.99 -12.11 16.10
C ASN A 38 1.41 -11.16 14.97
N GLU A 39 0.45 -10.51 14.28
CA GLU A 39 0.72 -9.51 13.23
C GLU A 39 1.53 -8.33 13.80
N THR A 40 1.19 -7.88 15.01
CA THR A 40 1.89 -6.76 15.67
C THR A 40 3.30 -7.16 16.12
N ASP A 41 3.46 -8.36 16.67
CA ASP A 41 4.76 -8.86 17.11
C ASP A 41 5.72 -9.04 15.92
N GLU A 42 5.23 -9.62 14.82
CA GLU A 42 6.00 -9.81 13.59
C GLU A 42 6.53 -8.47 13.05
N ILE A 43 5.65 -7.46 12.93
CA ILE A 43 6.07 -6.12 12.48
C ILE A 43 7.05 -5.46 13.45
N SER A 44 6.91 -5.70 14.76
CA SER A 44 7.85 -5.16 15.76
C SER A 44 9.25 -5.77 15.59
N GLN A 45 9.34 -7.08 15.34
CA GLN A 45 10.60 -7.76 15.05
C GLN A 45 11.25 -7.21 13.77
N ILE A 46 10.46 -7.07 12.69
CA ILE A 46 10.94 -6.51 11.41
C ILE A 46 11.43 -5.07 11.60
N TYR A 47 10.67 -4.23 12.29
CA TYR A 47 11.02 -2.83 12.54
C TYR A 47 12.33 -2.67 13.32
N ASN A 48 12.61 -3.59 14.26
CA ASN A 48 13.84 -3.57 15.05
C ASN A 48 15.07 -4.06 14.26
N LYS A 49 14.88 -4.98 13.31
CA LYS A 49 15.99 -5.60 12.55
C LYS A 49 16.27 -4.88 11.23
N HIS A 50 15.25 -4.33 10.58
CA HIS A 50 15.36 -3.80 9.22
C HIS A 50 14.84 -2.36 9.12
N ARG A 51 15.37 -1.61 8.15
CA ARG A 51 14.83 -0.29 7.80
C ARG A 51 13.62 -0.46 6.89
N LEU A 52 12.42 -0.25 7.43
CA LEU A 52 11.19 -0.30 6.64
C LEU A 52 11.15 0.80 5.57
N PRO A 53 10.61 0.51 4.37
CA PRO A 53 10.25 1.52 3.40
C PRO A 53 9.22 2.51 3.95
N SER A 54 9.19 3.71 3.40
CA SER A 54 8.18 4.69 3.78
C SER A 54 6.80 4.28 3.27
N LEU A 55 5.78 4.45 4.11
CA LEU A 55 4.38 4.35 3.71
C LEU A 55 3.84 5.68 3.14
N SER A 56 4.70 6.69 2.99
CA SER A 56 4.34 7.96 2.37
C SER A 56 3.92 7.75 0.92
N GLY A 57 2.75 8.28 0.56
CA GLY A 57 2.15 8.06 -0.75
C GLY A 57 1.04 7.00 -0.78
N LEU A 58 0.80 6.28 0.33
CA LEU A 58 -0.43 5.52 0.49
C LEU A 58 -1.64 6.47 0.50
N ALA A 59 -2.56 6.24 -0.42
CA ALA A 59 -3.78 7.01 -0.56
C ALA A 59 -4.96 6.10 -0.89
N LYS A 60 -6.16 6.51 -0.46
CA LYS A 60 -7.40 5.82 -0.82
C LYS A 60 -7.69 6.00 -2.31
N VAL A 61 -7.39 4.98 -3.11
CA VAL A 61 -7.63 5.00 -4.56
C VAL A 61 -8.84 4.19 -4.99
N SER A 62 -9.48 3.42 -4.10
CA SER A 62 -10.63 2.58 -4.45
C SER A 62 -11.75 3.35 -5.18
N PRO A 63 -12.10 4.61 -4.81
CA PRO A 63 -13.07 5.39 -5.58
C PRO A 63 -12.60 5.72 -7.00
N LEU A 64 -11.31 5.98 -7.19
CA LEU A 64 -10.71 6.27 -8.51
C LEU A 64 -10.74 5.02 -9.39
N VAL A 65 -10.32 3.88 -8.83
CA VAL A 65 -10.33 2.58 -9.52
C VAL A 65 -11.74 2.18 -9.91
N HIS A 66 -12.71 2.34 -8.99
CA HIS A 66 -14.10 2.05 -9.27
C HIS A 66 -14.64 2.94 -10.42
N ARG A 67 -14.37 4.25 -10.37
CA ARG A 67 -14.81 5.17 -11.43
C ARG A 67 -14.19 4.80 -12.79
N ALA A 68 -12.91 4.44 -12.83
CA ALA A 68 -12.26 3.99 -14.05
C ALA A 68 -12.88 2.68 -14.59
N SER A 69 -13.22 1.73 -13.71
CA SER A 69 -13.82 0.45 -14.11
C SER A 69 -15.21 0.57 -14.75
N ILE A 70 -15.95 1.66 -14.48
CA ILE A 70 -17.25 1.94 -15.08
C ILE A 70 -17.17 2.91 -16.27
N GLY A 71 -15.96 3.11 -16.82
CA GLY A 71 -15.72 3.95 -18.01
C GLY A 71 -15.53 5.44 -17.72
N GLY A 72 -15.41 5.84 -16.45
CA GLY A 72 -15.11 7.21 -16.07
C GLY A 72 -13.65 7.60 -16.32
N VAL A 73 -13.43 8.84 -16.74
CA VAL A 73 -12.09 9.38 -17.01
C VAL A 73 -11.40 9.79 -15.70
N LEU A 74 -10.11 9.51 -15.58
CA LEU A 74 -9.26 9.99 -14.50
C LEU A 74 -8.39 11.16 -15.00
N ASN A 75 -8.22 12.19 -14.19
CA ASN A 75 -7.27 13.26 -14.49
C ASN A 75 -5.83 12.87 -14.08
N VAL A 76 -4.86 13.69 -14.48
CA VAL A 76 -3.42 13.47 -14.19
C VAL A 76 -3.15 13.34 -12.69
N GLY A 77 -3.77 14.17 -11.86
CA GLY A 77 -3.60 14.11 -10.41
C GLY A 77 -4.06 12.78 -9.82
N GLU A 78 -5.18 12.25 -10.30
CA GLU A 78 -5.77 10.98 -9.85
C GLU A 78 -4.96 9.78 -10.33
N LEU A 79 -4.50 9.81 -11.58
CA LEU A 79 -3.55 8.83 -12.12
C LEU A 79 -2.25 8.83 -11.32
N ASN A 80 -1.72 10.00 -10.97
CA ASN A 80 -0.53 10.14 -10.14
C ASN A 80 -0.72 9.58 -8.72
N ARG A 81 -1.92 9.63 -8.15
CA ARG A 81 -2.22 8.97 -6.85
C ARG A 81 -2.16 7.45 -6.97
N ILE A 82 -2.71 6.87 -8.04
CA ILE A 82 -2.61 5.44 -8.32
C ILE A 82 -1.14 5.05 -8.56
N LYS A 83 -0.42 5.83 -9.36
CA LYS A 83 1.02 5.63 -9.63
C LYS A 83 1.84 5.56 -8.33
N ARG A 84 1.63 6.52 -7.41
CA ARG A 84 2.32 6.55 -6.11
C ARG A 84 1.99 5.33 -5.24
N LEU A 85 0.73 4.89 -5.21
CA LEU A 85 0.36 3.67 -4.50
C LEU A 85 1.12 2.44 -5.04
N VAL A 86 1.20 2.30 -6.38
CA VAL A 86 1.94 1.20 -7.01
C VAL A 86 3.44 1.28 -6.68
N GLN A 87 4.02 2.49 -6.62
CA GLN A 87 5.42 2.67 -6.19
C GLN A 87 5.65 2.17 -4.77
N VAL A 88 4.78 2.53 -3.83
CA VAL A 88 4.87 2.05 -2.44
C VAL A 88 4.80 0.52 -2.42
N GLN A 89 3.84 -0.09 -3.13
CA GLN A 89 3.75 -1.55 -3.23
C GLN A 89 5.05 -2.18 -3.73
N ASN A 90 5.62 -1.64 -4.81
CA ASN A 90 6.86 -2.17 -5.39
C ASN A 90 8.05 -2.02 -4.44
N GLN A 91 8.16 -0.91 -3.70
CA GLN A 91 9.19 -0.74 -2.66
C GLN A 91 9.09 -1.81 -1.57
N PHE A 92 7.87 -2.12 -1.12
CA PHE A 92 7.61 -3.16 -0.14
C PHE A 92 7.93 -4.57 -0.68
N LYS A 93 7.64 -4.85 -1.95
CA LYS A 93 8.06 -6.10 -2.60
C LYS A 93 9.58 -6.22 -2.70
N THR A 94 10.28 -5.16 -3.09
CA THR A 94 11.75 -5.15 -3.15
C THR A 94 12.35 -5.35 -1.76
N PHE A 95 11.86 -4.63 -0.76
CA PHE A 95 12.27 -4.80 0.63
C PHE A 95 12.06 -6.25 1.11
N TYR A 96 10.90 -6.81 0.84
CA TYR A 96 10.58 -8.18 1.22
C TYR A 96 11.52 -9.21 0.59
N ASN A 97 11.80 -9.06 -0.71
CA ASN A 97 12.72 -9.95 -1.41
C ASN A 97 14.17 -9.84 -0.86
N GLN A 98 14.64 -8.61 -0.58
CA GLN A 98 15.95 -8.40 0.05
C GLN A 98 16.02 -9.07 1.43
N MET A 99 14.97 -8.94 2.22
CA MET A 99 14.88 -9.58 3.53
C MET A 99 14.91 -11.12 3.43
N LEU A 100 14.30 -11.71 2.40
CA LEU A 100 14.38 -13.16 2.14
C LEU A 100 15.77 -13.62 1.67
N GLU A 101 16.53 -12.77 0.97
CA GLU A 101 17.91 -13.10 0.56
C GLU A 101 18.88 -13.12 1.74
N GLU A 102 18.61 -12.36 2.80
CA GLU A 102 19.42 -12.27 4.01
C GLU A 102 19.23 -13.44 4.99
N ASP A 103 18.10 -14.15 4.92
CA ASP A 103 17.71 -15.19 5.88
C ASP A 103 17.23 -16.47 5.14
N GLU A 104 17.85 -17.63 5.42
CA GLU A 104 17.53 -18.92 4.76
C GLU A 104 16.15 -19.50 5.14
N GLU A 105 15.48 -18.97 6.18
CA GLU A 105 14.16 -19.40 6.64
C GLU A 105 13.13 -18.27 6.56
N VAL A 106 11.87 -18.59 6.20
CA VAL A 106 10.76 -17.63 6.22
C VAL A 106 10.39 -17.32 7.68
N LYS A 107 10.98 -16.26 8.23
CA LYS A 107 10.79 -15.82 9.63
C LYS A 107 9.47 -15.12 9.91
N TYR A 108 8.80 -14.64 8.86
CA TYR A 108 7.67 -13.70 8.95
C TYR A 108 6.49 -14.21 8.11
N PRO A 109 5.73 -15.21 8.61
CA PRO A 109 4.69 -15.88 7.83
C PRO A 109 3.51 -14.98 7.48
N ILE A 110 3.12 -14.04 8.36
CA ILE A 110 1.98 -13.15 8.11
C ILE A 110 2.35 -12.15 7.00
N LEU A 111 3.55 -11.58 7.05
CA LEU A 111 4.07 -10.71 6.01
C LEU A 111 4.26 -11.47 4.69
N HIS A 112 4.82 -12.69 4.74
CA HIS A 112 4.97 -13.55 3.56
C HIS A 112 3.63 -13.77 2.85
N ASP A 113 2.60 -14.17 3.60
CA ASP A 113 1.26 -14.37 3.05
C ASP A 113 0.71 -13.07 2.42
N LYS A 114 0.79 -11.94 3.12
CA LYS A 114 0.34 -10.64 2.58
C LYS A 114 1.09 -10.25 1.30
N MET A 115 2.40 -10.48 1.25
CA MET A 115 3.23 -10.14 0.08
C MET A 115 2.90 -11.02 -1.13
N ASN A 116 2.63 -12.31 -0.90
CA ASN A 116 2.22 -13.24 -1.96
C ASN A 116 0.86 -12.86 -2.57
N HIS A 117 -0.04 -12.25 -1.80
CA HIS A 117 -1.32 -11.76 -2.29
C HIS A 117 -1.22 -10.44 -3.08
N LEU A 118 -0.08 -9.73 -3.06
CA LEU A 118 0.05 -8.48 -3.80
C LEU A 118 0.22 -8.74 -5.31
N PRO A 119 -0.58 -8.09 -6.17
CA PRO A 119 -0.49 -8.28 -7.61
C PRO A 119 0.79 -7.67 -8.21
N ILE A 120 1.21 -8.16 -9.37
CA ILE A 120 2.25 -7.52 -10.17
C ILE A 120 1.60 -6.38 -10.96
N LEU A 121 2.05 -5.14 -10.70
CA LEU A 121 1.46 -3.92 -11.28
C LEU A 121 2.46 -3.14 -12.15
N THR A 122 3.52 -3.79 -12.60
CA THR A 122 4.59 -3.16 -13.39
C THR A 122 4.08 -2.56 -14.68
N ASP A 123 3.20 -3.27 -15.40
CA ASP A 123 2.67 -2.78 -16.68
C ASP A 123 1.72 -1.60 -16.46
N LEU A 124 0.85 -1.66 -15.44
CA LEU A 124 0.01 -0.54 -15.04
C LEU A 124 0.84 0.69 -14.67
N PHE A 125 1.93 0.50 -13.92
CA PHE A 125 2.83 1.59 -13.55
C PHE A 125 3.44 2.25 -14.78
N LYS A 126 3.95 1.45 -15.74
CA LYS A 126 4.52 1.96 -16.99
C LYS A 126 3.48 2.71 -17.81
N GLU A 127 2.29 2.14 -17.98
CA GLU A 127 1.21 2.75 -18.75
C GLU A 127 0.82 4.13 -18.19
N ILE A 128 0.68 4.25 -16.86
CA ILE A 128 0.39 5.56 -16.25
C ILE A 128 1.57 6.51 -16.43
N ASN A 129 2.81 6.03 -16.26
CA ASN A 129 4.01 6.85 -16.36
C ASN A 129 4.28 7.37 -17.78
N GLU A 130 3.90 6.60 -18.80
CA GLU A 130 4.04 6.99 -20.21
C GLU A 130 2.94 7.96 -20.67
N LYS A 131 1.78 7.96 -19.99
CA LYS A 131 0.63 8.81 -20.34
C LYS A 131 0.60 10.16 -19.60
N CYS A 132 1.26 10.28 -18.45
CA CYS A 132 1.27 11.53 -17.66
C CYS A 132 2.55 11.75 -16.83
N ASP A 133 3.03 13.00 -16.81
CA ASP A 133 4.06 13.48 -15.87
C ASP A 133 3.42 14.05 -14.59
N ALA A 134 4.22 14.69 -13.73
CA ALA A 134 3.78 15.26 -12.47
C ALA A 134 2.66 16.32 -12.64
N HIS A 135 2.63 17.05 -13.76
CA HIS A 135 1.71 18.19 -13.97
C HIS A 135 0.93 18.15 -15.31
N ASP A 136 1.40 17.42 -16.33
CA ASP A 136 0.80 17.40 -17.67
C ASP A 136 0.65 15.99 -18.26
N LEU A 137 -0.29 15.82 -19.19
CA LEU A 137 -0.40 14.64 -20.06
C LEU A 137 0.66 14.72 -21.16
N PHE A 138 1.27 13.60 -21.52
CA PHE A 138 2.16 13.56 -22.68
C PHE A 138 1.31 13.60 -23.97
N ASP A 139 1.73 14.42 -24.94
CA ASP A 139 1.06 14.60 -26.25
C ASP A 139 0.91 13.29 -27.06
N HIS A 140 1.64 12.23 -26.70
CA HIS A 140 1.55 10.92 -27.34
C HIS A 140 0.43 10.01 -26.81
N ALA A 141 -0.35 10.45 -25.81
CA ALA A 141 -1.45 9.65 -25.23
C ALA A 141 -2.67 9.50 -26.16
N SER A 142 -2.67 10.13 -27.35
CA SER A 142 -3.76 10.06 -28.31
C SER A 142 -3.25 9.82 -29.75
N TYR A 143 -2.92 8.57 -30.07
CA TYR A 143 -2.90 8.10 -31.47
C TYR A 143 -3.75 6.84 -31.59
N THR A 144 -5.06 6.99 -31.46
CA THR A 144 -6.01 5.98 -31.97
C THR A 144 -7.28 6.65 -32.50
N LEU A 145 -7.09 7.56 -33.46
CA LEU A 145 -8.11 7.94 -34.45
C LEU A 145 -7.38 8.25 -35.76
N GLN A 146 -7.02 7.22 -36.51
CA GLN A 146 -6.87 7.28 -37.96
C GLN A 146 -7.19 5.93 -38.57
#